data_AF-A0A7V8A4T6-F1
#
_entry.id   AF-A0A7V8A4T6-F1
#
_cell.length_a   1.000
_cell.length_b   1.000
_cell.length_c   1.000
_cell.angle_alpha   90.00
_cell.angle_beta   90.00
_cell.angle_gamma   90.00
#
_symmetry.space_group_name_H-M   'P 1'
#
loop_
_entity.id
_entity.type
_entity.pdbx_description
1 polymer ?
#
loop_
_entity_poly.entity_id
_entity_poly.type
_entity_poly.pdbx_seq_one_letter_code
_entity_poly.pdbx_strand_id
1 'polypeptide(L)'
;MKIDLHCHSHFSDGSASFEQIILLLTKENIKHFSITDHDYYGGELNAFFLPQNLTYYKGIEISAKDYKTNKKVHLLGYGFDHQHKRLKEYTDHYYNIRKENSKNIINSLIKEGYKIQMEDFNYRLENNLPIYKQHIMVKLVEKGYTERIYGQLYHDFRANGFFEDLKYIDYKEAISLLKDIKAITFLAHPAIYNNWDILPGLVKAGLDGIEAYHKRHNQEDIKLSLEYADKYCLLVSGGSDYHGNYSSLPGHLGVDVPDNYVKNFIKAIKQNDITK
;
A
#
# COMPACT_ATOMS: atom_id res chain seq x y z
N MET A 1 14.20 -7.35 -15.56
CA MET A 1 14.96 -6.88 -14.39
C MET A 1 14.16 -7.03 -13.10
N LYS A 2 14.82 -7.21 -11.95
CA LYS A 2 14.15 -7.32 -10.64
C LYS A 2 13.96 -5.93 -10.01
N ILE A 3 12.71 -5.57 -9.71
CA ILE A 3 12.32 -4.27 -9.12
C ILE A 3 11.29 -4.47 -8.01
N ASP A 4 11.05 -3.45 -7.17
CA ASP A 4 9.95 -3.48 -6.22
C ASP A 4 9.26 -2.11 -6.05
N LEU A 5 8.24 -1.84 -6.86
CA LEU A 5 7.52 -0.56 -6.80
C LEU A 5 6.31 -0.57 -5.86
N HIS A 6 6.17 -1.61 -5.02
CA HIS A 6 5.06 -1.74 -4.09
C HIS A 6 5.51 -2.51 -2.84
N CYS A 7 5.82 -1.78 -1.78
CA CYS A 7 6.12 -2.36 -0.48
C CYS A 7 5.74 -1.42 0.67
N HIS A 8 5.54 -2.00 1.85
CA HIS A 8 5.03 -1.32 3.03
C HIS A 8 6.06 -1.32 4.15
N SER A 9 6.07 -0.23 4.91
CA SER A 9 6.95 -0.03 6.05
C SER A 9 6.15 0.04 7.37
N HIS A 10 6.86 0.18 8.47
CA HIS A 10 6.27 0.41 9.79
C HIS A 10 5.45 1.70 9.93
N PHE A 11 5.50 2.62 8.95
CA PHE A 11 4.64 3.80 8.93
C PHE A 11 3.17 3.45 8.66
N SER A 12 2.91 2.38 7.89
CA SER A 12 1.57 1.80 7.73
C SER A 12 1.46 0.44 8.43
N ASP A 13 1.16 -0.64 7.71
CA ASP A 13 0.99 -2.00 8.21
C ASP A 13 2.08 -2.97 7.73
N GLY A 14 3.23 -2.44 7.29
CA GLY A 14 4.47 -3.22 7.20
C GLY A 14 5.14 -3.37 8.56
N SER A 15 5.94 -4.43 8.74
CA SER A 15 6.71 -4.61 9.98
C SER A 15 8.12 -4.03 9.92
N ALA A 16 8.61 -3.69 8.72
CA ALA A 16 10.01 -3.33 8.50
C ALA A 16 10.25 -1.82 8.54
N SER A 17 11.38 -1.39 9.10
CA SER A 17 11.86 -0.01 8.96
C SER A 17 12.38 0.25 7.54
N PHE A 18 12.61 1.51 7.21
CA PHE A 18 13.23 1.89 5.94
C PHE A 18 14.63 1.26 5.76
N GLU A 19 15.44 1.24 6.82
CA GLU A 19 16.78 0.65 6.82
C GLU A 19 16.72 -0.86 6.57
N GLN A 20 15.77 -1.55 7.22
CA GLN A 20 15.56 -2.97 7.00
C GLN A 20 15.13 -3.26 5.56
N ILE A 21 14.23 -2.44 4.99
CA ILE A 21 13.83 -2.54 3.58
C ILE A 21 15.05 -2.35 2.66
N ILE A 22 15.87 -1.31 2.88
CA ILE A 22 17.08 -1.05 2.08
C ILE A 22 18.08 -2.21 2.12
N LEU A 23 18.31 -2.80 3.30
CA LEU A 23 19.18 -3.96 3.46
C LEU A 23 18.67 -5.16 2.65
N LEU A 24 17.37 -5.41 2.71
CA LEU A 24 16.73 -6.48 1.94
C LEU A 24 16.82 -6.23 0.44
N LEU A 25 16.54 -5.01 -0.03
CA LEU A 25 16.66 -4.64 -1.45
C LEU A 25 18.06 -4.88 -1.98
N THR A 26 19.08 -4.51 -1.20
CA THR A 26 20.50 -4.68 -1.55
C THR A 26 20.86 -6.16 -1.62
N LYS A 27 20.43 -6.96 -0.64
CA LYS A 27 20.64 -8.42 -0.62
C LYS A 27 20.00 -9.11 -1.83
N GLU A 28 18.83 -8.62 -2.26
CA GLU A 28 18.07 -9.16 -3.38
C GLU A 28 18.52 -8.60 -4.76
N ASN A 29 19.56 -7.76 -4.79
CA ASN A 29 20.06 -7.07 -6.00
C ASN A 29 18.99 -6.27 -6.76
N ILE A 30 18.02 -5.72 -6.03
CA ILE A 30 16.99 -4.83 -6.58
C ILE A 30 17.59 -3.45 -6.80
N LYS A 31 17.22 -2.77 -7.88
CA LYS A 31 17.74 -1.44 -8.23
C LYS A 31 16.70 -0.32 -8.15
N HIS A 32 15.46 -0.62 -8.49
CA HIS A 32 14.37 0.36 -8.53
C HIS A 32 13.32 -0.04 -7.52
N PHE A 33 12.98 0.88 -6.61
CA PHE A 33 11.98 0.59 -5.59
C PHE A 33 11.14 1.79 -5.18
N SER A 34 9.99 1.51 -4.59
CA SER A 34 9.11 2.49 -3.96
C SER A 34 8.55 1.91 -2.66
N ILE A 35 8.41 2.77 -1.66
CA ILE A 35 7.68 2.48 -0.43
C ILE A 35 6.34 3.18 -0.56
N THR A 36 5.25 2.43 -0.46
CA THR A 36 3.89 2.84 -0.83
C THR A 36 2.96 2.58 0.34
N ASP A 37 3.33 3.09 1.52
CA ASP A 37 2.56 2.93 2.76
C ASP A 37 1.08 3.32 2.58
N HIS A 38 0.18 2.53 3.19
CA HIS A 38 -1.26 2.78 3.12
C HIS A 38 -1.66 4.12 3.73
N ASP A 39 -2.37 4.95 2.96
CA ASP A 39 -3.10 6.16 3.39
C ASP A 39 -2.31 7.20 4.20
N TYR A 40 -1.00 7.03 4.33
CA TYR A 40 -0.18 7.78 5.25
C TYR A 40 1.23 7.93 4.68
N TYR A 41 1.69 9.18 4.58
CA TYR A 41 3.04 9.51 4.15
C TYR A 41 3.77 10.18 5.32
N GLY A 42 4.16 9.39 6.31
CA GLY A 42 4.72 9.89 7.57
C GLY A 42 6.24 9.98 7.64
N GLY A 43 6.94 9.33 6.71
CA GLY A 43 8.40 9.24 6.71
C GLY A 43 8.98 9.64 5.37
N GLU A 44 9.95 10.55 5.38
CA GLU A 44 10.80 10.77 4.22
C GLU A 44 12.02 9.85 4.31
N LEU A 45 12.12 8.91 3.38
CA LEU A 45 13.37 8.21 3.18
C LEU A 45 14.38 9.18 2.58
N ASN A 46 15.38 9.56 3.37
CA ASN A 46 16.40 10.48 2.92
C ASN A 46 17.28 9.83 1.87
N ALA A 47 17.11 10.27 0.62
CA ALA A 47 17.82 9.74 -0.54
C ALA A 47 19.35 9.85 -0.44
N PHE A 48 19.88 10.75 0.40
CA PHE A 48 21.32 10.92 0.63
C PHE A 48 21.97 9.68 1.25
N PHE A 49 21.21 8.89 2.03
CA PHE A 49 21.71 7.69 2.69
C PHE A 49 21.45 6.41 1.88
N LEU A 50 20.92 6.52 0.67
CA LEU A 50 20.70 5.36 -0.18
C LEU A 50 22.01 4.87 -0.79
N PRO A 51 22.23 3.54 -0.81
CA PRO A 51 23.27 2.93 -1.65
C PRO A 51 23.17 3.43 -3.10
N GLN A 52 24.31 3.74 -3.72
CA GLN A 52 24.37 4.34 -5.08
C GLN A 52 23.68 3.52 -6.17
N ASN A 53 23.53 2.20 -5.96
CA ASN A 53 22.87 1.28 -6.88
C ASN A 53 21.35 1.21 -6.71
N LEU A 54 20.78 1.89 -5.70
CA LEU A 54 19.35 1.97 -5.46
C LEU A 54 18.79 3.31 -5.96
N THR A 55 17.66 3.24 -6.65
CA THR A 55 16.84 4.39 -7.03
C THR A 55 15.50 4.28 -6.35
N TYR A 56 15.21 5.24 -5.48
CA TYR A 56 13.96 5.37 -4.76
C TYR A 56 12.98 6.27 -5.52
N TYR A 57 11.74 5.83 -5.63
CA TYR A 57 10.61 6.63 -6.12
C TYR A 57 9.63 6.86 -4.98
N LYS A 58 9.31 8.13 -4.69
CA LYS A 58 8.27 8.47 -3.71
C LYS A 58 6.96 7.82 -4.11
N GLY A 59 6.34 7.13 -3.16
CA GLY A 59 5.13 6.33 -3.36
C GLY A 59 4.13 6.49 -2.24
N ILE A 60 2.87 6.21 -2.52
CA ILE A 60 1.79 6.04 -1.54
C ILE A 60 0.77 5.04 -2.12
N GLU A 61 0.15 4.23 -1.27
CA GLU A 61 -1.02 3.44 -1.66
C GLU A 61 -2.29 4.02 -1.01
N ILE A 62 -3.22 4.48 -1.84
CA ILE A 62 -4.50 5.02 -1.40
C ILE A 62 -5.53 3.90 -1.37
N SER A 63 -6.12 3.67 -0.19
CA SER A 63 -7.27 2.81 0.00
C SER A 63 -8.54 3.53 -0.47
N ALA A 64 -9.13 3.05 -1.56
CA ALA A 64 -10.34 3.60 -2.17
C ALA A 64 -11.43 2.52 -2.34
N LYS A 65 -12.61 2.97 -2.77
CA LYS A 65 -13.75 2.10 -3.03
C LYS A 65 -14.51 2.56 -4.28
N ASP A 66 -14.98 1.61 -5.07
CA ASP A 66 -16.09 1.85 -5.98
C ASP A 66 -17.40 1.60 -5.25
N TYR A 67 -18.10 2.68 -4.90
CA TYR A 67 -19.37 2.59 -4.19
C TYR A 67 -20.50 1.99 -5.04
N LYS A 68 -20.37 1.93 -6.37
CA LYS A 68 -21.39 1.32 -7.24
C LYS A 68 -21.35 -0.20 -7.17
N THR A 69 -20.17 -0.79 -7.25
CA THR A 69 -19.97 -2.25 -7.18
C THR A 69 -19.63 -2.74 -5.77
N ASN A 70 -19.46 -1.81 -4.81
CA ASN A 70 -18.99 -2.07 -3.46
C ASN A 70 -17.57 -2.70 -3.40
N LYS A 71 -16.78 -2.59 -4.48
CA LYS A 71 -15.44 -3.17 -4.58
C LYS A 71 -14.38 -2.25 -3.99
N LYS A 72 -13.41 -2.85 -3.31
CA LYS A 72 -12.17 -2.17 -2.91
C LYS A 72 -11.32 -1.86 -4.13
N VAL A 73 -10.62 -0.75 -4.06
CA VAL A 73 -9.66 -0.32 -5.07
C VAL A 73 -8.46 0.23 -4.32
N HIS A 74 -7.27 -0.28 -4.61
CA HIS A 74 -6.06 0.38 -4.14
C HIS A 74 -5.37 1.06 -5.32
N LEU A 75 -4.92 2.29 -5.09
CA LEU A 75 -4.28 3.12 -6.09
C LEU A 75 -2.89 3.51 -5.63
N LEU A 76 -1.89 3.15 -6.43
CA LEU A 76 -0.51 3.54 -6.19
C LEU A 76 -0.27 4.90 -6.85
N GLY A 77 0.20 5.87 -6.08
CA GLY A 77 0.63 7.17 -6.57
C GLY A 77 2.15 7.28 -6.52
N TYR A 78 2.78 7.73 -7.61
CA TYR A 78 4.23 7.88 -7.69
C TYR A 78 4.68 9.26 -8.16
N GLY A 79 5.86 9.70 -7.70
CA GLY A 79 6.54 10.86 -8.27
C GLY A 79 5.83 12.19 -7.97
N PHE A 80 5.50 12.42 -6.70
CA PHE A 80 4.81 13.62 -6.24
C PHE A 80 5.68 14.48 -5.31
N ASP A 81 5.23 15.71 -5.08
CA ASP A 81 5.76 16.55 -4.01
C ASP A 81 5.16 16.15 -2.65
N HIS A 82 5.97 15.56 -1.79
CA HIS A 82 5.54 15.15 -0.45
C HIS A 82 5.12 16.31 0.45
N GLN A 83 5.53 17.55 0.14
CA GLN A 83 5.11 18.76 0.87
C GLN A 83 3.78 19.33 0.36
N HIS A 84 3.16 18.70 -0.65
CA HIS A 84 1.93 19.19 -1.23
C HIS A 84 0.79 19.18 -0.20
N LYS A 85 0.14 20.34 0.00
CA LYS A 85 -0.90 20.52 1.03
C LYS A 85 -2.02 19.48 0.97
N ARG A 86 -2.49 19.15 -0.25
CA ARG A 86 -3.55 18.12 -0.43
C ARG A 86 -3.15 16.73 0.04
N LEU A 87 -1.88 16.33 -0.13
CA LEU A 87 -1.40 15.05 0.39
C LEU A 87 -1.49 15.06 1.91
N LYS A 88 -1.00 16.13 2.55
CA LYS A 88 -1.05 16.28 4.00
C LYS A 88 -2.48 16.26 4.53
N GLU A 89 -3.40 17.00 3.90
CA GLU A 89 -4.82 17.02 4.27
C GLU A 89 -5.44 15.62 4.20
N TYR A 90 -5.13 14.87 3.14
CA TYR A 90 -5.57 13.47 3.00
C TYR A 90 -5.00 12.57 4.10
N THR A 91 -3.69 12.60 4.32
CA THR A 91 -3.03 11.72 5.30
C THR A 91 -3.47 12.05 6.72
N ASP A 92 -3.63 13.33 7.08
CA ASP A 92 -4.14 13.75 8.38
C ASP A 92 -5.59 13.29 8.59
N HIS A 93 -6.42 13.39 7.55
CA HIS A 93 -7.81 12.93 7.60
C HIS A 93 -7.89 11.43 7.87
N TYR A 94 -7.17 10.61 7.08
CA TYR A 94 -7.19 9.15 7.24
C TYR A 94 -6.47 8.66 8.49
N TYR A 95 -5.44 9.35 8.95
CA TYR A 95 -4.84 9.09 10.26
C TYR A 95 -5.89 9.21 11.38
N ASN A 96 -6.66 10.30 11.40
CA ASN A 96 -7.68 10.51 12.44
C ASN A 96 -8.82 9.49 12.35
N ILE A 97 -9.32 9.20 11.16
CA ILE A 97 -10.35 8.15 10.95
C ILE A 97 -9.83 6.81 11.47
N ARG A 98 -8.60 6.44 11.10
CA ARG A 98 -8.01 5.15 11.48
C ARG A 98 -7.73 5.08 12.98
N LYS A 99 -7.31 6.18 13.61
CA LYS A 99 -7.14 6.30 15.06
C LYS A 99 -8.45 6.03 15.79
N GLU A 100 -9.53 6.72 15.43
CA GLU A 100 -10.85 6.52 16.06
C GLU A 100 -11.39 5.10 15.83
N ASN A 101 -11.24 4.57 14.62
CA ASN A 101 -11.63 3.19 14.32
C ASN A 101 -10.85 2.18 15.16
N SER A 102 -9.53 2.32 15.25
CA SER A 102 -8.69 1.42 16.05
C SER A 102 -9.07 1.44 17.53
N LYS A 103 -9.42 2.62 18.06
CA LYS A 103 -9.92 2.79 19.43
C LYS A 103 -11.24 2.05 19.64
N ASN A 104 -12.16 2.14 18.68
CA ASN A 104 -13.43 1.41 18.74
C ASN A 104 -13.21 -0.11 18.72
N ILE A 105 -12.32 -0.61 17.85
CA ILE A 105 -11.98 -2.04 17.78
C ILE A 105 -11.38 -2.51 19.11
N ILE A 106 -10.41 -1.78 19.66
CA ILE A 106 -9.77 -2.11 20.94
C ILE A 106 -10.79 -2.12 22.08
N ASN A 107 -11.70 -1.13 22.14
CA ASN A 107 -12.76 -1.09 23.13
C ASN A 107 -13.74 -2.27 23.01
N SER A 108 -14.08 -2.69 21.79
CA SER A 108 -14.90 -3.89 21.58
C SER A 108 -14.18 -5.15 22.05
N LEU A 109 -12.88 -5.29 21.77
CA LEU A 109 -12.09 -6.42 22.25
C LEU A 109 -12.02 -6.45 23.79
N ILE A 110 -11.89 -5.30 24.45
CA ILE A 110 -11.94 -5.21 25.91
C ILE A 110 -13.27 -5.73 26.47
N LYS A 111 -14.40 -5.35 25.83
CA LYS A 111 -15.74 -5.80 26.23
C LYS A 111 -15.92 -7.32 26.06
N GLU A 112 -15.30 -7.91 25.04
CA GLU A 112 -15.25 -9.37 24.83
C GLU A 112 -14.25 -10.10 25.78
N GLY A 113 -13.59 -9.38 26.68
CA GLY A 113 -12.72 -9.96 27.70
C GLY A 113 -11.23 -10.10 27.30
N TYR A 114 -10.82 -9.55 26.15
CA TYR A 114 -9.40 -9.50 25.78
C TYR A 114 -8.67 -8.45 26.64
N LYS A 115 -7.56 -8.86 27.28
CA LYS A 115 -6.74 -8.01 28.16
C LYS A 115 -5.78 -7.12 27.37
N ILE A 116 -6.34 -6.30 26.48
CA ILE A 116 -5.64 -5.31 25.65
C ILE A 116 -6.08 -3.90 26.06
N GLN A 117 -5.26 -2.90 25.83
CA GLN A 117 -5.58 -1.51 26.16
C GLN A 117 -4.98 -0.54 25.14
N MET A 118 -5.44 0.72 25.11
CA MET A 118 -4.93 1.71 24.16
C MET A 118 -3.45 2.01 24.39
N GLU A 119 -3.02 1.96 25.65
CA GLU A 119 -1.66 2.22 26.11
C GLU A 119 -0.66 1.19 25.56
N ASP A 120 -1.13 -0.01 25.18
CA ASP A 120 -0.31 -1.02 24.51
C ASP A 120 0.22 -0.52 23.14
N PHE A 121 -0.32 0.60 22.62
CA PHE A 121 0.00 1.21 21.33
C PHE A 121 0.60 2.62 21.44
N ASN A 122 0.99 3.08 22.63
CA ASN A 122 1.57 4.41 22.82
C ASN A 122 2.80 4.66 21.95
N TYR A 123 3.64 3.64 21.74
CA TYR A 123 4.80 3.71 20.84
C TYR A 123 4.46 4.14 19.41
N ARG A 124 3.21 3.93 18.95
CA ARG A 124 2.71 4.45 17.68
C ARG A 124 2.07 5.82 17.83
N LEU A 125 1.17 5.97 18.80
CA LEU A 125 0.37 7.19 18.97
C LEU A 125 1.20 8.42 19.32
N GLU A 126 2.24 8.27 20.15
CA GLU A 126 3.17 9.35 20.50
C GLU A 126 4.00 9.81 19.29
N ASN A 127 4.16 8.95 18.29
CA ASN A 127 4.86 9.24 17.03
C ASN A 127 3.90 9.59 15.88
N ASN A 128 2.63 9.84 16.18
CA ASN A 128 1.57 10.09 15.19
C ASN A 128 1.45 8.98 14.12
N LEU A 129 1.68 7.73 14.49
CA LEU A 129 1.57 6.60 13.56
C LEU A 129 0.18 5.94 13.63
N PRO A 130 -0.47 5.65 12.49
CA PRO A 130 -1.76 4.98 12.48
C PRO A 130 -1.67 3.55 13.03
N ILE A 131 -2.76 3.08 13.63
CA ILE A 131 -2.91 1.70 14.10
C ILE A 131 -3.74 0.92 13.07
N TYR A 132 -3.20 -0.20 12.60
CA TYR A 132 -3.84 -1.12 11.66
C TYR A 132 -4.22 -2.40 12.39
N LYS A 133 -5.10 -3.20 11.77
CA LYS A 133 -5.51 -4.51 12.30
C LYS A 133 -4.30 -5.42 12.59
N GLN A 134 -3.24 -5.32 11.80
CA GLN A 134 -2.00 -6.08 11.97
C GLN A 134 -1.36 -5.78 13.33
N HIS A 135 -1.29 -4.50 13.74
CA HIS A 135 -0.77 -4.12 15.05
C HIS A 135 -1.61 -4.69 16.20
N ILE A 136 -2.94 -4.66 16.06
CA ILE A 136 -3.85 -5.23 17.06
C ILE A 136 -3.64 -6.74 17.17
N MET A 137 -3.58 -7.44 16.03
CA MET A 137 -3.33 -8.88 16.00
C MET A 137 -1.96 -9.26 16.56
N VAL A 138 -0.91 -8.48 16.28
CA VAL A 138 0.43 -8.68 16.88
C VAL A 138 0.36 -8.58 18.40
N LYS A 139 -0.33 -7.56 18.93
CA LYS A 139 -0.50 -7.43 20.39
C LYS A 139 -1.24 -8.63 21.00
N LEU A 140 -2.20 -9.20 20.27
CA LEU A 140 -2.90 -10.41 20.71
C LEU A 140 -2.03 -11.66 20.65
N VAL A 141 -1.12 -11.75 19.67
CA VAL A 141 -0.07 -12.80 19.63
C VAL A 141 0.86 -12.67 20.83
N GLU A 142 1.36 -11.47 21.12
CA GLU A 142 2.25 -11.19 22.25
C GLU A 142 1.61 -11.55 23.60
N LYS A 143 0.29 -11.38 23.73
CA LYS A 143 -0.49 -11.73 24.92
C LYS A 143 -0.94 -13.19 24.96
N GLY A 144 -0.60 -14.00 23.95
CA GLY A 144 -0.88 -15.44 23.92
C GLY A 144 -2.32 -15.82 23.54
N TYR A 145 -3.10 -14.91 22.95
CA TYR A 145 -4.46 -15.22 22.50
C TYR A 145 -4.51 -15.98 21.17
N THR A 146 -3.44 -15.92 20.37
CA THR A 146 -3.29 -16.63 19.10
C THR A 146 -1.80 -16.79 18.79
N GLU A 147 -1.43 -17.78 17.98
CA GLU A 147 -0.03 -18.05 17.61
C GLU A 147 0.45 -17.20 16.43
N ARG A 148 -0.48 -16.67 15.63
CA ARG A 148 -0.18 -15.88 14.42
C ARG A 148 -1.25 -14.85 14.11
N ILE A 149 -0.88 -13.85 13.30
CA ILE A 149 -1.77 -12.77 12.85
C ILE A 149 -2.95 -13.33 12.06
N TYR A 150 -2.68 -14.14 11.02
CA TYR A 150 -3.73 -14.73 10.18
C TYR A 150 -3.99 -16.18 10.62
N GLY A 151 -4.64 -16.31 11.78
CA GLY A 151 -5.12 -17.57 12.34
C GLY A 151 -6.64 -17.58 12.50
N GLN A 152 -7.17 -18.62 13.15
CA GLN A 152 -8.62 -18.77 13.39
C GLN A 152 -9.23 -17.52 14.04
N LEU A 153 -8.58 -16.99 15.08
CA LEU A 153 -9.04 -15.80 15.80
C LEU A 153 -9.23 -14.57 14.89
N TYR A 154 -8.32 -14.35 13.95
CA TYR A 154 -8.46 -13.25 12.98
C TYR A 154 -9.65 -13.45 12.04
N HIS A 155 -9.89 -14.68 11.60
CA HIS A 155 -11.04 -15.01 10.75
C HIS A 155 -12.36 -14.83 11.50
N ASP A 156 -12.42 -15.23 12.77
CA ASP A 156 -13.58 -15.04 13.64
C ASP A 156 -13.85 -13.55 13.87
N PHE A 157 -12.83 -12.76 14.17
CA PHE A 157 -12.95 -11.31 14.28
C PHE A 157 -13.45 -10.66 13.00
N ARG A 158 -12.93 -11.07 11.84
CA ARG A 158 -13.41 -10.57 10.55
C ARG A 158 -14.88 -10.94 10.32
N ALA A 159 -15.27 -12.18 10.61
CA ALA A 159 -16.65 -12.64 10.46
C ALA A 159 -17.61 -11.90 11.40
N ASN A 160 -17.14 -11.49 12.58
CA ASN A 160 -17.89 -10.74 13.58
C ASN A 160 -17.76 -9.21 13.42
N GLY A 161 -17.20 -8.71 12.32
CA GLY A 161 -17.16 -7.28 12.00
C GLY A 161 -16.12 -6.45 12.76
N PHE A 162 -15.18 -7.07 13.49
CA PHE A 162 -14.14 -6.33 14.23
C PHE A 162 -13.17 -5.57 13.32
N PHE A 163 -12.94 -6.06 12.11
CA PHE A 163 -12.01 -5.44 11.15
C PHE A 163 -12.74 -5.00 9.89
N GLU A 164 -13.95 -4.45 10.05
CA GLU A 164 -14.69 -3.83 8.97
C GLU A 164 -13.88 -2.70 8.31
N ASP A 165 -14.19 -2.50 7.04
CA ASP A 165 -13.54 -1.47 6.26
C ASP A 165 -13.96 -0.09 6.71
N LEU A 166 -12.98 0.80 6.79
CA LEU A 166 -13.24 2.23 6.91
C LEU A 166 -14.08 2.69 5.73
N LYS A 167 -14.79 3.80 5.93
CA LYS A 167 -15.38 4.53 4.80
C LYS A 167 -14.27 5.16 3.96
N TYR A 168 -13.77 4.40 2.98
CA TYR A 168 -12.72 4.82 2.07
C TYR A 168 -13.22 5.87 1.06
N ILE A 169 -12.29 6.61 0.48
CA ILE A 169 -12.55 7.63 -0.53
C ILE A 169 -13.10 6.96 -1.80
N ASP A 170 -13.98 7.64 -2.55
CA ASP A 170 -14.39 7.13 -3.85
C ASP A 170 -13.17 7.08 -4.78
N TYR A 171 -13.02 6.03 -5.58
CA TYR A 171 -11.84 5.89 -6.43
C TYR A 171 -11.63 7.09 -7.39
N LYS A 172 -12.69 7.79 -7.79
CA LYS A 172 -12.57 8.97 -8.65
C LYS A 172 -11.98 10.15 -7.90
N GLU A 173 -12.37 10.32 -6.64
CA GLU A 173 -11.81 11.35 -5.77
C GLU A 173 -10.35 11.03 -5.43
N ALA A 174 -10.01 9.75 -5.21
CA ALA A 174 -8.64 9.31 -5.03
C ALA A 174 -7.75 9.60 -6.26
N ILE A 175 -8.23 9.28 -7.48
CA ILE A 175 -7.50 9.64 -8.71
C ILE A 175 -7.39 11.16 -8.87
N SER A 176 -8.43 11.91 -8.54
CA SER A 176 -8.38 13.38 -8.56
C SER A 176 -7.31 13.91 -7.62
N LEU A 177 -7.25 13.39 -6.38
CA LEU A 177 -6.23 13.75 -5.40
C LEU A 177 -4.81 13.47 -5.92
N LEU A 178 -4.58 12.28 -6.48
CA LEU A 178 -3.28 11.90 -7.04
C LEU A 178 -2.87 12.81 -8.20
N LYS A 179 -3.82 13.19 -9.05
CA LYS A 179 -3.59 14.18 -10.11
C LYS A 179 -3.23 15.56 -9.59
N ASP A 180 -3.90 16.03 -8.53
CA ASP A 180 -3.62 17.35 -7.95
C ASP A 180 -2.19 17.44 -7.41
N ILE A 181 -1.68 16.34 -6.85
CA ILE A 181 -0.28 16.25 -6.38
C ILE A 181 0.70 15.87 -7.50
N LYS A 182 0.24 15.83 -8.75
CA LYS A 182 0.98 15.43 -9.96
C LYS A 182 1.57 14.01 -9.90
N ALA A 183 0.99 13.12 -9.11
CA ALA A 183 1.40 11.74 -9.06
C ALA A 183 0.94 10.99 -10.33
N ILE A 184 1.75 10.05 -10.78
CA ILE A 184 1.32 9.03 -11.76
C ILE A 184 0.55 7.96 -11.00
N THR A 185 -0.62 7.59 -11.49
CA THR A 185 -1.57 6.73 -10.78
C THR A 185 -1.67 5.34 -11.40
N PHE A 186 -1.41 4.31 -10.61
CA PHE A 186 -1.51 2.91 -11.00
C PHE A 186 -2.60 2.18 -10.22
N LEU A 187 -3.29 1.25 -10.87
CA LEU A 187 -4.17 0.31 -10.18
C LEU A 187 -3.31 -0.80 -9.57
N ALA A 188 -3.35 -0.90 -8.24
CA ALA A 188 -2.62 -1.93 -7.50
C ALA A 188 -3.33 -3.29 -7.61
N HIS A 189 -2.54 -4.36 -7.73
CA HIS A 189 -2.96 -5.77 -7.64
C HIS A 189 -4.40 -6.10 -8.11
N PRO A 190 -4.78 -5.72 -9.35
CA PRO A 190 -6.16 -5.79 -9.86
C PRO A 190 -6.81 -7.18 -9.76
N ALA A 191 -6.01 -8.27 -9.83
CA ALA A 191 -6.52 -9.62 -9.72
C ALA A 191 -6.99 -9.96 -8.30
N ILE A 192 -6.35 -9.40 -7.26
CA ILE A 192 -6.65 -9.69 -5.86
C ILE A 192 -8.04 -9.16 -5.47
N TYR A 193 -8.40 -7.99 -5.96
CA TYR A 193 -9.71 -7.38 -5.74
C TYR A 193 -10.70 -7.57 -6.90
N ASN A 194 -10.30 -8.30 -7.95
CA ASN A 194 -11.10 -8.54 -9.14
C ASN A 194 -11.69 -7.23 -9.71
N ASN A 195 -10.80 -6.26 -9.99
CA ASN A 195 -11.18 -4.92 -10.44
C ASN A 195 -11.40 -4.79 -11.96
N TRP A 196 -11.47 -5.89 -12.69
CA TRP A 196 -11.52 -5.90 -14.16
C TRP A 196 -12.72 -5.17 -14.76
N ASP A 197 -13.88 -5.32 -14.13
CA ASP A 197 -15.16 -4.70 -14.54
C ASP A 197 -15.19 -3.19 -14.30
N ILE A 198 -14.49 -2.69 -13.27
CA ILE A 198 -14.42 -1.26 -12.94
C ILE A 198 -13.26 -0.55 -13.64
N LEU A 199 -12.32 -1.29 -14.24
CA LEU A 199 -11.16 -0.74 -14.94
C LEU A 199 -11.51 0.32 -16.01
N PRO A 200 -12.54 0.15 -16.87
CA PRO A 200 -12.93 1.21 -17.80
C PRO A 200 -13.29 2.53 -17.08
N GLY A 201 -13.91 2.43 -15.90
CA GLY A 201 -14.25 3.57 -15.06
C GLY A 201 -13.02 4.24 -14.43
N LEU A 202 -12.00 3.47 -14.06
CA LEU A 202 -10.71 3.96 -13.58
C LEU A 202 -9.95 4.69 -14.70
N VAL A 203 -9.87 4.09 -15.89
CA VAL A 203 -9.26 4.70 -17.09
C VAL A 203 -9.93 6.03 -17.42
N LYS A 204 -11.28 6.07 -17.43
CA LYS A 204 -12.03 7.32 -17.66
C LYS A 204 -11.77 8.38 -16.59
N ALA A 205 -11.52 7.98 -15.34
CA ALA A 205 -11.14 8.89 -14.27
C ALA A 205 -9.69 9.39 -14.41
N GLY A 206 -8.88 8.75 -15.27
CA GLY A 206 -7.52 9.10 -15.64
C GLY A 206 -6.46 8.32 -14.88
N LEU A 207 -6.63 6.99 -14.86
CA LEU A 207 -5.59 6.04 -14.50
C LEU A 207 -4.47 6.06 -15.54
N ASP A 208 -3.20 6.05 -15.09
CA ASP A 208 -2.03 6.08 -15.96
C ASP A 208 -1.41 4.69 -16.17
N GLY A 209 -1.60 3.78 -15.21
CA GLY A 209 -0.93 2.49 -15.19
C GLY A 209 -1.67 1.38 -14.45
N ILE A 210 -1.13 0.17 -14.57
CA ILE A 210 -1.62 -1.03 -13.88
C ILE A 210 -0.44 -1.85 -13.35
N GLU A 211 -0.56 -2.38 -12.14
CA GLU A 211 0.39 -3.33 -11.58
C GLU A 211 0.11 -4.73 -12.15
N ALA A 212 0.85 -5.11 -13.20
CA ALA A 212 0.68 -6.43 -13.82
C ALA A 212 1.48 -7.51 -13.11
N TYR A 213 2.72 -7.18 -12.71
CA TYR A 213 3.65 -8.12 -12.09
C TYR A 213 3.58 -8.00 -10.58
N HIS A 214 2.86 -8.92 -9.95
CA HIS A 214 2.67 -8.91 -8.51
C HIS A 214 2.90 -10.31 -7.95
N LYS A 215 3.44 -10.41 -6.73
CA LYS A 215 3.82 -11.70 -6.14
C LYS A 215 2.65 -12.70 -6.02
N ARG A 216 1.43 -12.18 -5.90
CA ARG A 216 0.19 -12.98 -5.80
C ARG A 216 -0.53 -13.18 -7.14
N HIS A 217 -0.01 -12.62 -8.23
CA HIS A 217 -0.57 -12.85 -9.57
C HIS A 217 0.00 -14.14 -10.14
N ASN A 218 -0.87 -14.99 -10.67
CA ASN A 218 -0.47 -16.11 -11.50
C ASN A 218 -0.22 -15.66 -12.96
N GLN A 219 0.12 -16.59 -13.85
CA GLN A 219 0.38 -16.26 -15.26
C GLN A 219 -0.85 -15.70 -16.00
N GLU A 220 -2.05 -16.15 -15.65
CA GLU A 220 -3.30 -15.67 -16.24
C GLU A 220 -3.61 -14.24 -15.77
N ASP A 221 -3.39 -13.95 -14.49
CA ASP A 221 -3.54 -12.60 -13.91
C ASP A 221 -2.59 -11.61 -14.58
N ILE A 222 -1.32 -11.99 -14.77
CA ILE A 222 -0.34 -11.16 -15.49
C ILE A 222 -0.80 -10.95 -16.93
N LYS A 223 -1.17 -12.03 -17.64
CA LYS A 223 -1.62 -11.95 -19.03
C LYS A 223 -2.81 -11.01 -19.18
N LEU A 224 -3.84 -11.16 -18.35
CA LEU A 224 -5.04 -10.32 -18.37
C LEU A 224 -4.70 -8.86 -18.05
N SER A 225 -3.82 -8.62 -17.08
CA SER A 225 -3.33 -7.28 -16.77
C SER A 225 -2.66 -6.61 -17.99
N LEU A 226 -1.83 -7.36 -18.72
CA LEU A 226 -1.13 -6.88 -19.91
C LEU A 226 -2.08 -6.65 -21.09
N GLU A 227 -3.10 -7.51 -21.28
CA GLU A 227 -4.15 -7.30 -22.29
C GLU A 227 -4.92 -5.99 -22.03
N TYR A 228 -5.25 -5.72 -20.77
CA TYR A 228 -5.86 -4.45 -20.40
C TYR A 228 -4.93 -3.26 -20.52
N ALA A 229 -3.65 -3.43 -20.19
CA ALA A 229 -2.65 -2.39 -20.37
C ALA A 229 -2.51 -1.99 -21.85
N ASP A 230 -2.47 -2.97 -22.75
CA ASP A 230 -2.43 -2.73 -24.20
C ASP A 230 -3.72 -2.03 -24.69
N LYS A 231 -4.88 -2.59 -24.32
CA LYS A 231 -6.20 -2.07 -24.71
C LYS A 231 -6.41 -0.60 -24.33
N TYR A 232 -5.94 -0.19 -23.17
CA TYR A 232 -6.13 1.17 -22.63
C TYR A 232 -4.87 2.03 -22.68
N CYS A 233 -3.80 1.55 -23.31
CA CYS A 233 -2.49 2.21 -23.39
C CYS A 233 -1.92 2.61 -22.01
N LEU A 234 -2.09 1.74 -21.01
CA LEU A 234 -1.61 1.96 -19.65
C LEU A 234 -0.13 1.58 -19.51
N LEU A 235 0.57 2.28 -18.64
CA LEU A 235 1.88 1.87 -18.15
C LEU A 235 1.76 0.59 -17.32
N VAL A 236 2.86 -0.16 -17.24
CA VAL A 236 2.94 -1.40 -16.46
C VAL A 236 3.98 -1.26 -15.37
N SER A 237 3.60 -1.62 -14.14
CA SER A 237 4.50 -1.70 -12.99
C SER A 237 4.54 -3.12 -12.41
N GLY A 238 5.38 -3.30 -11.39
CA GLY A 238 5.37 -4.47 -10.56
C GLY A 238 5.95 -4.23 -9.18
N GLY A 239 5.44 -4.96 -8.20
CA GLY A 239 5.89 -4.89 -6.82
C GLY A 239 5.49 -6.14 -6.03
N SER A 240 6.07 -6.27 -4.84
CA SER A 240 5.92 -7.48 -4.03
C SER A 240 4.74 -7.43 -3.06
N ASP A 241 4.24 -6.22 -2.77
CA ASP A 241 3.29 -5.93 -1.70
C ASP A 241 3.81 -6.46 -0.34
N TYR A 242 5.10 -6.22 -0.12
CA TYR A 242 5.80 -6.72 1.06
C TYR A 242 5.37 -5.98 2.33
N HIS A 243 4.94 -6.75 3.33
CA HIS A 243 4.58 -6.26 4.67
C HIS A 243 5.48 -6.84 5.79
N GLY A 244 6.57 -7.52 5.43
CA GLY A 244 7.44 -8.22 6.37
C GLY A 244 6.73 -9.29 7.18
N ASN A 245 6.98 -9.30 8.49
CA ASN A 245 6.44 -10.28 9.44
C ASN A 245 4.92 -10.17 9.63
N TYR A 246 4.30 -9.11 9.10
CA TYR A 246 2.85 -8.92 9.15
C TYR A 246 2.11 -9.51 7.96
N SER A 247 2.82 -10.22 7.07
CA SER A 247 2.22 -10.96 5.96
C SER A 247 1.87 -12.40 6.35
N SER A 248 0.85 -12.98 5.70
CA SER A 248 0.51 -14.39 5.82
C SER A 248 1.51 -15.32 5.12
N LEU A 249 2.36 -14.76 4.25
CA LEU A 249 3.38 -15.48 3.50
C LEU A 249 4.75 -14.86 3.78
N PRO A 250 5.82 -15.65 3.92
CA PRO A 250 7.18 -15.13 3.93
C PRO A 250 7.43 -14.29 2.66
N GLY A 251 7.47 -12.98 2.85
CA GLY A 251 7.71 -12.00 1.81
C GLY A 251 9.20 -11.90 1.50
N HIS A 252 9.58 -11.92 0.24
CA HIS A 252 10.85 -11.36 -0.21
C HIS A 252 10.47 -10.15 -1.05
N LEU A 253 11.27 -9.10 -0.97
CA LEU A 253 11.11 -7.94 -1.84
C LEU A 253 11.43 -8.35 -3.29
N GLY A 254 10.76 -7.67 -4.21
CA GLY A 254 11.01 -7.71 -5.63
C GLY A 254 10.18 -8.70 -6.43
N VAL A 255 9.98 -8.32 -7.68
CA VAL A 255 9.38 -9.12 -8.75
C VAL A 255 10.18 -8.93 -10.04
N ASP A 256 10.16 -9.93 -10.91
CA ASP A 256 10.78 -9.85 -12.23
C ASP A 256 9.83 -9.16 -13.22
N VAL A 257 10.28 -8.04 -13.79
CA VAL A 257 9.52 -7.24 -14.76
C VAL A 257 10.36 -7.06 -16.03
N PRO A 258 9.80 -7.24 -17.24
CA PRO A 258 10.49 -6.94 -18.49
C PRO A 258 11.02 -5.50 -18.54
N ASP A 259 12.26 -5.36 -19.01
CA ASP A 259 13.01 -4.10 -18.94
C ASP A 259 12.33 -2.92 -19.67
N ASN A 260 11.57 -3.19 -20.73
CA ASN A 260 10.82 -2.17 -21.47
C ASN A 260 9.76 -1.49 -20.59
N TYR A 261 9.02 -2.27 -19.78
CA TYR A 261 8.02 -1.72 -18.88
C TYR A 261 8.66 -0.84 -17.79
N VAL A 262 9.76 -1.30 -17.21
CA VAL A 262 10.51 -0.52 -16.21
C VAL A 262 11.05 0.78 -16.81
N LYS A 263 11.63 0.74 -18.02
CA LYS A 263 12.10 1.94 -18.72
C LYS A 263 10.99 2.95 -18.98
N ASN A 264 9.80 2.46 -19.37
CA ASN A 264 8.63 3.32 -19.61
C ASN A 264 8.14 3.97 -18.31
N PHE A 265 8.07 3.22 -17.21
CA PHE A 265 7.78 3.75 -15.88
C PHE A 265 8.76 4.87 -15.50
N ILE A 266 10.07 4.62 -15.60
CA ILE A 266 11.11 5.59 -15.26
C ILE A 266 10.99 6.85 -16.12
N LYS A 267 10.73 6.69 -17.43
CA LYS A 267 10.54 7.82 -18.34
C LYS A 267 9.35 8.68 -17.93
N ALA A 268 8.23 8.05 -17.57
CA ALA A 268 7.02 8.75 -17.15
C ALA A 268 7.27 9.55 -15.87
N ILE A 269 7.91 8.95 -14.85
CA ILE A 269 8.24 9.66 -13.59
C ILE A 269 9.12 10.89 -13.86
N LYS A 270 10.17 10.74 -14.66
CA LYS A 270 11.07 11.86 -14.99
C LYS A 270 10.36 12.99 -15.73
N GLN A 271 9.41 12.67 -16.60
CA GLN A 271 8.63 13.69 -17.31
C GLN A 271 7.73 14.48 -16.35
N ASN A 272 7.21 13.84 -15.30
CA ASN A 272 6.44 14.52 -14.26
C ASN A 272 7.32 15.41 -13.36
N ASP A 273 8.53 14.97 -13.03
CA ASP A 273 9.48 15.73 -12.21
C ASP A 273 9.97 17.04 -12.86
N ILE A 274 10.06 17.10 -14.19
CA ILE A 274 10.57 18.28 -14.95
C ILE A 274 9.57 19.46 -14.95
N THR A 275 8.34 19.28 -14.46
CA THR A 275 7.34 20.37 -14.35
C THR A 275 7.45 21.21 -13.06
N LYS A 276 8.64 21.24 -12.43
CA LYS A 276 8.98 22.07 -11.27
C LYS A 276 9.84 23.26 -11.65
#